data_AF-A0A1F3B4I7-F1
#
_entry.id   AF-A0A1F3B4I7-F1
#
_cell.length_a   1.000
_cell.length_b   1.000
_cell.length_c   1.000
_cell.angle_alpha   90.00
_cell.angle_beta   90.00
_cell.angle_gamma   90.00
#
_symmetry.space_group_name_H-M   'P 1'
#
loop_
_entity.id
_entity.type
_entity.pdbx_description
1 polymer ?
#
loop_
_entity_poly.entity_id
_entity_poly.type
_entity_poly.pdbx_seq_one_letter_code
_entity_poly.pdbx_strand_id
1 'polypeptide(L)'
;MAAFKVGDSVIIKTRQVTSQDETIGLYYSYFGGLHGAVDRIYDDGSVCVDIDLDSLDEEMRKRHLAMQESERKRWLENLSGEVRSRLSAEQRQLKMSYKLLVSKNDLEPRAGGKPKKTSVSDEVDDSSDSGGETSARATDPAPAAKAASAGRVGEVETPLDEEDVPHARLSEADLAAREEEYLRSIQGDGS
;
A
#
# COMPACT_ATOMS: atom_id res chain seq x y z
N MET A 1 17.08 -27.60 5.68
CA MET A 1 16.27 -26.42 5.33
C MET A 1 17.14 -25.48 4.52
N ALA A 2 16.63 -24.93 3.41
CA ALA A 2 17.41 -24.01 2.58
C ALA A 2 17.82 -22.77 3.39
N ALA A 3 19.11 -22.45 3.39
CA ALA A 3 19.59 -21.19 3.94
C ALA A 3 19.39 -20.11 2.86
N PHE A 4 18.27 -19.39 2.95
CA PHE A 4 18.02 -18.23 2.09
C PHE A 4 19.08 -17.15 2.35
N LYS A 5 19.53 -16.51 1.27
CA LYS A 5 20.43 -15.35 1.33
C LYS A 5 19.71 -14.12 0.83
N VAL A 6 20.19 -12.95 1.25
CA VAL A 6 19.74 -11.67 0.71
C VAL A 6 20.02 -11.63 -0.79
N GLY A 7 19.01 -11.26 -1.57
CA GLY A 7 19.04 -11.24 -3.03
C GLY A 7 18.67 -12.56 -3.72
N ASP A 8 18.32 -13.61 -2.97
CA ASP A 8 17.77 -14.83 -3.59
C ASP A 8 16.34 -14.60 -4.07
N SER A 9 16.02 -15.11 -5.25
CA SER A 9 14.65 -15.14 -5.76
C SER A 9 13.84 -16.23 -5.08
N VAL A 10 12.71 -15.85 -4.51
CA VAL A 10 11.84 -16.71 -3.71
C VAL A 10 10.39 -16.63 -4.20
N ILE A 11 9.65 -17.69 -3.95
CA ILE A 11 8.20 -17.77 -4.15
C ILE A 11 7.57 -18.06 -2.79
N ILE A 12 6.47 -17.37 -2.49
CA ILE A 12 5.69 -17.63 -1.28
C ILE A 12 4.80 -18.85 -1.53
N LYS A 13 4.91 -19.86 -0.67
CA LYS A 13 4.08 -21.08 -0.73
C LYS A 13 2.62 -20.74 -0.48
N THR A 14 1.75 -21.35 -1.25
CA THR A 14 0.31 -21.35 -0.95
C THR A 14 0.03 -22.37 0.15
N ARG A 15 -0.28 -21.87 1.35
CA ARG A 15 -0.78 -22.68 2.49
C ARG A 15 -2.12 -22.15 3.02
N GLN A 16 -2.78 -22.98 3.83
CA GLN A 16 -3.95 -22.56 4.59
C GLN A 16 -3.50 -21.62 5.73
N VAL A 17 -4.20 -20.51 5.91
CA VAL A 17 -3.93 -19.55 6.98
C VAL A 17 -4.17 -20.26 8.32
N THR A 18 -3.20 -20.19 9.23
CA THR A 18 -3.33 -20.71 10.58
C THR A 18 -3.74 -19.60 11.56
N SER A 19 -4.33 -19.93 12.71
CA SER A 19 -4.72 -18.91 13.71
C SER A 19 -3.52 -18.12 14.27
N GLN A 20 -2.31 -18.69 14.21
CA GLN A 20 -1.08 -17.95 14.53
C GLN A 20 -0.77 -16.90 13.47
N ASP A 21 -1.00 -17.19 12.19
CA ASP A 21 -0.80 -16.22 11.11
C ASP A 21 -1.79 -15.06 11.19
N GLU A 22 -3.04 -15.31 11.62
CA GLU A 22 -4.04 -14.25 11.83
C GLU A 22 -3.65 -13.31 12.96
N THR A 23 -2.98 -13.84 14.00
CA THR A 23 -2.56 -13.05 15.17
C THR A 23 -1.28 -12.26 14.88
N ILE A 24 -0.32 -12.87 14.18
CA ILE A 24 1.01 -12.28 13.94
C ILE A 24 1.01 -11.46 12.62
N GLY A 25 0.09 -11.75 11.69
CA GLY A 25 -0.03 -11.06 10.40
C GLY A 25 1.07 -11.42 9.39
N LEU A 26 1.75 -12.56 9.57
CA LEU A 26 2.89 -12.97 8.71
C LEU A 26 2.47 -13.64 7.41
N TYR A 27 1.25 -14.17 7.33
CA TYR A 27 0.77 -14.85 6.13
C TYR A 27 -0.72 -14.61 5.93
N TYR A 28 -1.08 -14.23 4.70
CA TYR A 28 -2.45 -14.20 4.23
C TYR A 28 -2.59 -15.07 2.98
N SER A 29 -3.79 -15.61 2.75
CA SER A 29 -4.07 -16.51 1.63
C SER A 29 -3.68 -15.91 0.26
N TYR A 30 -3.89 -14.59 0.09
CA TYR A 30 -3.58 -13.87 -1.14
C TYR A 30 -2.09 -13.58 -1.35
N PHE A 31 -1.23 -13.91 -0.39
CA PHE A 31 0.22 -13.88 -0.58
C PHE A 31 0.77 -15.12 -1.27
N GLY A 32 0.00 -16.22 -1.27
CA GLY A 32 0.41 -17.46 -1.93
C GLY A 32 0.64 -17.26 -3.43
N GLY A 33 1.79 -17.73 -3.92
CA GLY A 33 2.16 -17.64 -5.34
C GLY A 33 2.83 -16.33 -5.77
N LEU A 34 2.93 -15.33 -4.88
CA LEU A 34 3.72 -14.14 -5.15
C LEU A 34 5.20 -14.48 -5.22
N HIS A 35 5.93 -13.78 -6.08
CA HIS A 35 7.36 -13.97 -6.29
C HIS A 35 8.11 -12.66 -6.14
N GLY A 36 9.35 -12.78 -5.68
CA GLY A 36 10.19 -11.62 -5.41
C GLY A 36 11.60 -12.00 -5.00
N ALA A 37 12.30 -11.05 -4.42
CA ALA A 37 13.67 -11.22 -3.94
C ALA A 37 13.76 -10.94 -2.44
N VAL A 38 14.60 -11.68 -1.73
CA VAL A 38 14.86 -11.43 -0.30
C VAL A 38 15.60 -10.10 -0.11
N ASP A 39 14.99 -9.16 0.59
CA ASP A 39 15.60 -7.87 0.96
C ASP A 39 16.41 -8.00 2.26
N ARG A 40 15.77 -8.54 3.30
CA ARG A 40 16.34 -8.66 4.65
C ARG A 40 15.85 -9.91 5.36
N ILE A 41 16.70 -10.48 6.21
CA ILE A 41 16.38 -11.63 7.05
C ILE A 41 16.56 -11.19 8.50
N TYR A 42 15.56 -11.45 9.33
CA TYR A 42 15.57 -11.13 10.75
C TYR A 42 15.88 -12.37 11.59
N ASP A 43 16.38 -12.14 12.81
CA ASP A 43 16.85 -13.21 13.71
C ASP A 43 15.70 -14.04 14.32
N ASP A 44 14.48 -13.47 14.35
CA ASP A 44 13.24 -14.12 14.77
C ASP A 44 12.73 -15.16 13.74
N GLY A 45 13.39 -15.26 12.58
CA GLY A 45 12.98 -16.16 11.49
C GLY A 45 12.01 -15.52 10.48
N SER A 46 11.71 -14.23 10.62
CA SER A 46 10.97 -13.45 9.64
C SER A 46 11.88 -12.99 8.50
N VAL A 47 11.33 -12.91 7.29
CA VAL A 47 12.06 -12.54 6.07
C VAL A 47 11.27 -11.45 5.35
N CYS A 48 11.94 -10.34 5.05
CA CYS A 48 11.39 -9.29 4.20
C CYS A 48 11.71 -9.60 2.75
N VAL A 49 10.68 -9.71 1.93
CA VAL A 49 10.75 -9.98 0.49
C VAL A 49 10.25 -8.75 -0.25
N ASP A 50 11.05 -8.26 -1.20
CA ASP A 50 10.62 -7.28 -2.19
C ASP A 50 9.90 -8.00 -3.32
N ILE A 51 8.60 -7.75 -3.46
CA ILE A 51 7.70 -8.45 -4.38
C ILE A 51 7.73 -7.79 -5.75
N ASP A 52 7.81 -8.60 -6.78
CA ASP A 52 7.71 -8.13 -8.16
C ASP A 52 6.28 -7.68 -8.44
N LEU A 53 6.09 -6.45 -8.94
CA LEU A 53 4.75 -5.89 -9.23
C LEU A 53 3.97 -6.68 -10.28
N ASP A 54 4.68 -7.45 -11.13
CA ASP A 54 4.09 -8.35 -12.13
C ASP A 54 3.48 -9.61 -11.50
N SER A 55 3.85 -9.94 -10.26
CA SER A 55 3.29 -11.05 -9.51
C SER A 55 1.99 -10.68 -8.79
N LEU A 56 1.74 -9.39 -8.58
CA LEU A 56 0.55 -8.89 -7.90
C LEU A 56 -0.67 -8.97 -8.81
N ASP A 57 -1.83 -9.14 -8.18
CA ASP A 57 -3.11 -9.00 -8.87
C ASP A 57 -3.30 -7.58 -9.44
N GLU A 58 -4.07 -7.47 -10.52
CA GLU A 58 -4.25 -6.21 -11.25
C GLU A 58 -4.81 -5.10 -10.35
N GLU A 59 -5.71 -5.44 -9.42
CA GLU A 59 -6.30 -4.48 -8.50
C GLU A 59 -5.28 -3.97 -7.48
N MET A 60 -4.48 -4.86 -6.90
CA MET A 60 -3.41 -4.50 -5.95
C MET A 60 -2.33 -3.68 -6.64
N ARG A 61 -1.93 -4.07 -7.85
CA ARG A 61 -0.97 -3.33 -8.69
C ARG A 61 -1.48 -1.92 -8.98
N LYS A 62 -2.75 -1.78 -9.37
CA LYS A 62 -3.36 -0.47 -9.64
C LYS A 62 -3.38 0.42 -8.39
N ARG A 63 -3.74 -0.14 -7.23
CA ARG A 63 -3.71 0.58 -5.95
C ARG A 63 -2.29 1.04 -5.59
N HIS A 64 -1.30 0.18 -5.76
CA HIS A 64 0.11 0.52 -5.50
C HIS A 64 0.59 1.66 -6.40
N LEU A 65 0.31 1.59 -7.71
CA LEU A 65 0.68 2.65 -8.65
C LEU A 65 -0.05 3.98 -8.35
N ALA A 66 -1.32 3.92 -7.97
CA ALA A 66 -2.08 5.11 -7.58
C ALA A 66 -1.49 5.77 -6.32
N MET A 67 -1.11 4.97 -5.30
CA MET A 67 -0.42 5.48 -4.11
C MET A 67 0.94 6.08 -4.45
N GLN A 68 1.70 5.43 -5.34
CA GLN A 68 2.98 5.94 -5.80
C GLN A 68 2.82 7.28 -6.54
N GLU A 69 1.78 7.44 -7.35
CA GLU A 69 1.49 8.70 -8.03
C GLU A 69 1.04 9.80 -7.06
N SER A 70 0.20 9.49 -6.07
CA SER A 70 -0.24 10.45 -5.07
C SER A 70 0.91 10.93 -4.19
N GLU A 71 1.77 10.02 -3.73
CA GLU A 71 2.97 10.36 -2.96
C GLU A 71 3.98 11.13 -3.82
N ARG A 72 4.17 10.74 -5.09
CA ARG A 72 4.99 11.52 -6.03
C ARG A 72 4.47 12.95 -6.17
N LYS A 73 3.16 13.13 -6.35
CA LYS A 73 2.54 14.44 -6.49
C LYS A 73 2.75 15.27 -5.23
N ARG A 74 2.44 14.70 -4.06
CA ARG A 74 2.63 15.34 -2.75
C ARG A 74 4.10 15.72 -2.51
N TRP A 75 5.02 14.83 -2.85
CA TRP A 75 6.46 15.08 -2.75
C TRP A 75 6.90 16.23 -3.65
N LEU A 76 6.45 16.26 -4.91
CA LEU A 76 6.77 17.34 -5.85
C LEU A 76 6.13 18.69 -5.49
N GLU A 77 4.96 18.68 -4.84
CA GLU A 77 4.30 19.89 -4.33
C GLU A 77 5.00 20.45 -3.09
N ASN A 78 5.59 19.59 -2.26
CA ASN A 78 6.34 19.99 -1.08
C ASN A 78 7.79 20.45 -1.40
N LEU A 79 8.24 20.29 -2.64
CA LEU A 79 9.55 20.79 -3.10
C LEU A 79 9.43 22.24 -3.59
N SER A 80 10.40 23.08 -3.20
CA SER A 80 10.53 24.44 -3.75
C SER A 80 10.79 24.41 -5.26
N GLY A 81 10.29 25.41 -5.99
CA GLY A 81 10.40 25.50 -7.45
C GLY A 81 11.83 25.43 -7.99
N GLU A 82 12.81 25.92 -7.22
CA GLU A 82 14.24 25.80 -7.56
C GLU A 82 14.73 24.35 -7.50
N VAL A 83 14.29 23.58 -6.50
CA VAL A 83 14.68 22.16 -6.36
C VAL A 83 13.97 21.31 -7.42
N ARG A 84 12.69 21.60 -7.69
CA ARG A 84 11.90 20.88 -8.70
C ARG A 84 12.50 21.03 -10.11
N SER A 85 13.03 22.20 -10.45
CA SER A 85 13.68 22.45 -11.74
C SER A 85 15.05 21.77 -11.88
N ARG A 86 15.78 21.55 -10.77
CA ARG A 86 17.06 20.83 -10.76
C ARG A 86 16.93 19.30 -10.86
N LEU A 87 15.77 18.73 -10.54
CA LEU A 87 15.56 17.28 -10.62
C LEU A 87 15.36 16.81 -12.06
N SER A 88 16.10 15.76 -12.46
CA SER A 88 15.92 15.08 -13.74
C SER A 88 14.58 14.33 -13.82
N ALA A 89 14.13 13.97 -15.01
CA ALA A 89 12.87 13.22 -15.20
C ALA A 89 12.86 11.90 -14.41
N GLU A 90 14.00 11.21 -14.35
CA GLU A 90 14.18 9.98 -13.57
C GLU A 90 14.14 10.24 -12.06
N GLN A 91 14.79 11.31 -11.59
CA GLN A 91 14.78 11.66 -10.16
C GLN A 91 13.39 12.13 -9.70
N ARG A 92 12.56 12.64 -10.60
CA ARG A 92 11.15 12.93 -10.32
C ARG A 92 10.31 11.66 -10.19
N GLN A 93 10.79 10.51 -10.70
CA GLN A 93 10.10 9.23 -10.62
C GLN A 93 10.29 8.62 -9.22
N LEU A 94 9.35 8.88 -8.34
CA LEU A 94 9.27 8.14 -7.08
C LEU A 94 8.88 6.69 -7.39
N LYS A 95 9.75 5.72 -7.08
CA LYS A 95 9.46 4.28 -7.20
C LYS A 95 9.26 3.70 -5.80
N MET A 96 8.08 3.14 -5.54
CA MET A 96 7.79 2.47 -4.28
C MET A 96 7.97 0.96 -4.45
N SER A 97 8.78 0.35 -3.59
CA SER A 97 8.90 -1.11 -3.49
C SER A 97 7.71 -1.67 -2.69
N TYR A 98 7.21 -2.82 -3.10
CA TYR A 98 6.16 -3.54 -2.37
C TYR A 98 6.81 -4.63 -1.52
N LYS A 99 7.09 -4.32 -0.26
CA LYS A 99 7.79 -5.23 0.65
C LYS A 99 6.81 -5.97 1.55
N LEU A 100 6.95 -7.28 1.64
CA LEU A 100 6.19 -8.15 2.53
C LEU A 100 7.09 -8.80 3.56
N LEU A 101 6.59 -8.93 4.79
CA LEU A 101 7.25 -9.68 5.85
C LEU A 101 6.57 -11.05 5.96
N VAL A 102 7.34 -12.12 5.76
CA VAL A 102 6.82 -13.50 5.76
C VAL A 102 7.74 -14.42 6.56
N SER A 103 7.22 -15.55 7.03
CA SER A 103 8.03 -16.54 7.74
C SER A 103 8.97 -17.28 6.78
N LYS A 104 10.18 -17.60 7.24
CA LYS A 104 11.16 -18.41 6.49
C LYS A 104 10.62 -19.76 6.03
N ASN A 105 9.66 -20.34 6.75
CA ASN A 105 9.10 -21.66 6.44
C ASN A 105 8.19 -21.64 5.18
N ASP A 106 7.67 -20.47 4.85
CA ASP A 106 6.71 -20.25 3.75
C ASP A 106 7.39 -19.86 2.43
N LEU A 107 8.72 -19.84 2.41
CA LEU A 107 9.47 -19.52 1.22
C LEU A 107 9.94 -20.79 0.50
N GLU A 108 9.87 -20.74 -0.82
CA GLU A 108 10.55 -21.69 -1.71
C GLU A 108 11.58 -20.97 -2.56
N PRO A 109 12.81 -21.51 -2.68
CA PRO A 109 13.79 -20.96 -3.58
C PRO A 109 13.34 -21.18 -5.02
N ARG A 110 13.27 -20.11 -5.81
CA ARG A 110 13.01 -20.20 -7.24
C ARG A 110 14.31 -20.56 -7.95
N ALA A 111 14.48 -21.84 -8.29
CA ALA A 111 15.59 -22.30 -9.12
C ALA A 111 15.42 -21.74 -10.54
N GLY A 112 16.04 -20.60 -10.87
CA GLY A 112 16.06 -20.14 -12.26
C GLY A 112 16.23 -18.65 -12.56
N GLY A 113 16.45 -17.76 -11.59
CA GLY A 113 16.72 -16.37 -11.93
C GLY A 113 17.43 -15.65 -10.82
N LYS A 114 18.66 -15.21 -11.07
CA LYS A 114 19.22 -14.10 -10.29
C LYS A 114 18.26 -12.91 -10.51
N PRO A 115 17.88 -12.16 -9.46
CA PRO A 115 16.99 -11.02 -9.64
C PRO A 115 17.59 -10.08 -10.68
N LYS A 116 16.77 -9.68 -11.64
CA LYS A 116 17.13 -8.71 -12.66
C LYS A 116 17.30 -7.37 -11.96
N LYS A 117 18.50 -7.12 -11.42
CA LYS A 117 18.91 -5.78 -11.00
C LYS A 117 18.59 -4.86 -12.18
N THR A 118 17.62 -3.97 -12.01
CA THR A 118 17.37 -2.88 -12.94
C THR A 118 18.55 -1.92 -12.80
N SER A 119 19.69 -2.28 -13.40
CA SER A 119 20.74 -1.33 -13.75
C SER A 119 20.17 -0.49 -14.88
N VAL A 120 19.72 0.72 -14.55
CA VAL A 120 19.48 1.77 -15.52
C VAL A 120 20.83 2.05 -16.17
N SER A 121 20.99 1.56 -17.39
CA SER A 121 22.09 1.94 -18.27
C SER A 121 21.56 3.06 -19.15
N ASP A 122 22.22 4.20 -19.00
CA ASP A 122 22.14 5.40 -19.81
C ASP A 122 22.36 5.02 -21.29
N GLU A 123 21.29 4.98 -22.09
CA GLU A 123 21.38 5.02 -23.55
C GLU A 123 20.53 6.18 -24.06
N VAL A 124 21.25 7.28 -24.33
CA VAL A 124 20.89 8.37 -25.20
C VAL A 124 20.75 7.84 -26.62
N ASP A 125 19.54 7.87 -27.18
CA ASP A 125 19.35 7.84 -28.63
C ASP A 125 18.47 9.01 -29.08
N ASP A 126 19.15 9.85 -29.83
CA ASP A 126 18.74 11.02 -30.60
C ASP A 126 18.03 10.54 -31.87
N SER A 127 16.84 11.10 -32.21
CA SER A 127 16.49 11.47 -33.60
C SER A 127 15.02 11.87 -33.82
N SER A 128 14.86 13.06 -34.42
CA SER A 128 13.88 13.48 -35.45
C SER A 128 12.37 13.46 -35.15
N ASP A 129 11.69 14.61 -35.07
CA ASP A 129 11.30 15.55 -36.15
C ASP A 129 10.31 14.95 -37.17
N SER A 130 9.07 15.46 -37.15
CA SER A 130 8.23 15.72 -38.33
C SER A 130 6.80 16.11 -37.90
N GLY A 131 6.39 17.31 -38.28
CA GLY A 131 5.11 17.93 -37.94
C GLY A 131 3.87 17.39 -38.65
N GLY A 132 2.75 18.07 -38.38
CA GLY A 132 1.47 17.81 -39.03
C GLY A 132 0.30 18.59 -38.40
N GLU A 133 0.25 19.89 -38.65
CA GLU A 133 -0.96 20.71 -38.49
C GLU A 133 -2.05 20.33 -39.50
N THR A 134 -3.30 20.58 -39.12
CA THR A 134 -4.50 21.03 -39.88
C THR A 134 -5.75 20.27 -39.38
N SER A 135 -6.97 20.78 -39.38
CA SER A 135 -7.57 22.10 -39.44
C SER A 135 -9.09 21.87 -39.39
N ALA A 136 -9.82 22.68 -38.61
CA ALA A 136 -11.27 22.95 -38.70
C ALA A 136 -12.22 21.75 -38.39
N ARG A 137 -13.47 21.90 -37.94
CA ARG A 137 -14.42 23.00 -37.99
C ARG A 137 -15.60 22.68 -37.03
N ALA A 138 -16.19 23.74 -36.49
CA ALA A 138 -17.36 23.79 -35.61
C ALA A 138 -18.62 23.05 -36.11
N THR A 139 -19.49 22.66 -35.16
CA THR A 139 -20.91 23.09 -35.09
C THR A 139 -21.56 22.61 -33.78
N ASP A 140 -21.96 23.56 -32.93
CA ASP A 140 -23.17 23.48 -32.07
C ASP A 140 -24.42 23.36 -32.97
N PRO A 141 -25.53 22.69 -32.56
CA PRO A 141 -26.40 23.26 -31.52
C PRO A 141 -27.21 22.26 -30.64
N ALA A 142 -27.60 22.72 -29.45
CA ALA A 142 -28.76 22.25 -28.65
C ALA A 142 -30.10 22.50 -29.41
N PRO A 143 -31.30 21.92 -29.07
CA PRO A 143 -31.85 21.79 -27.71
C PRO A 143 -32.88 20.65 -27.40
N ALA A 144 -33.21 20.55 -26.10
CA ALA A 144 -34.51 20.27 -25.48
C ALA A 144 -35.17 18.85 -25.48
N ALA A 145 -35.42 18.39 -24.24
CA ALA A 145 -36.72 17.94 -23.68
C ALA A 145 -36.99 16.43 -23.40
N LYS A 146 -37.22 16.17 -22.09
CA LYS A 146 -38.26 15.35 -21.43
C LYS A 146 -38.42 13.85 -21.78
N ALA A 147 -38.26 13.01 -20.75
CA ALA A 147 -39.29 12.12 -20.15
C ALA A 147 -38.57 11.06 -19.25
N ALA A 148 -38.70 11.12 -17.93
CA ALA A 148 -39.69 10.38 -17.13
C ALA A 148 -39.37 8.88 -16.93
N SER A 149 -38.97 8.50 -15.71
CA SER A 149 -39.61 7.42 -14.92
C SER A 149 -38.81 7.19 -13.63
N ALA A 150 -39.22 7.91 -12.58
CA ALA A 150 -38.88 7.55 -11.21
C ALA A 150 -39.77 6.37 -10.80
N GLY A 151 -39.14 5.25 -10.47
CA GLY A 151 -39.83 4.06 -10.02
C GLY A 151 -38.99 3.32 -8.99
N ARG A 152 -39.56 3.22 -7.77
CA ARG A 152 -39.35 2.18 -6.76
C ARG A 152 -38.27 2.44 -5.71
N VAL A 153 -38.74 3.09 -4.65
CA VAL A 153 -38.18 2.99 -3.29
C VAL A 153 -38.36 1.55 -2.83
N GLY A 154 -37.25 0.84 -2.62
CA GLY A 154 -37.20 -0.44 -1.94
C GLY A 154 -36.58 -0.22 -0.58
N GLU A 155 -37.44 -0.02 0.42
CA GLU A 155 -37.12 -0.13 1.83
C GLU A 155 -36.86 -1.62 2.10
N VAL A 156 -35.61 -1.98 2.40
CA VAL A 156 -35.26 -3.29 2.93
C VAL A 156 -34.75 -3.04 4.35
N GLU A 157 -35.63 -3.38 5.28
CA GLU A 157 -35.35 -3.56 6.69
C GLU A 157 -34.21 -4.58 6.84
N THR A 158 -33.12 -4.17 7.48
CA THR A 158 -32.20 -5.10 8.15
C THR A 158 -32.43 -4.99 9.64
N PRO A 159 -32.82 -6.08 10.32
CA PRO A 159 -32.93 -6.12 11.78
C PRO A 159 -31.53 -6.14 12.38
N LEU A 160 -31.15 -5.07 13.07
CA LEU A 160 -29.97 -5.00 13.93
C LEU A 160 -30.38 -5.48 15.32
N ASP A 161 -30.26 -6.78 15.55
CA ASP A 161 -30.10 -7.35 16.89
C ASP A 161 -28.59 -7.39 17.18
N GLU A 162 -28.05 -6.27 17.64
CA GLU A 162 -26.80 -6.24 18.39
C GLU A 162 -27.08 -5.50 19.70
N GLU A 163 -26.95 -6.26 20.79
CA GLU A 163 -27.18 -5.78 22.15
C GLU A 163 -26.26 -4.59 22.44
N ASP A 164 -26.88 -3.41 22.53
CA ASP A 164 -26.31 -2.14 22.98
C ASP A 164 -25.89 -2.31 24.46
N VAL A 165 -24.66 -2.80 24.66
CA VAL A 165 -23.98 -2.67 25.96
C VAL A 165 -23.41 -1.26 25.98
N PRO A 166 -23.97 -0.32 26.76
CA PRO A 166 -23.41 1.02 26.83
C PRO A 166 -22.02 0.91 27.46
N HIS A 167 -20.98 1.13 26.66
CA HIS A 167 -19.68 1.52 27.19
C HIS A 167 -19.88 2.87 27.88
N ALA A 168 -20.18 2.82 29.18
CA ALA A 168 -20.32 3.98 30.03
C ALA A 168 -19.05 4.81 29.88
N ARG A 169 -19.16 5.95 29.19
CA ARG A 169 -18.11 6.96 29.17
C ARG A 169 -17.90 7.35 30.62
N LEU A 170 -16.72 7.06 31.16
CA LEU A 170 -16.35 7.52 32.49
C LEU A 170 -16.60 9.03 32.54
N SER A 171 -17.30 9.49 33.58
CA SER A 171 -17.63 10.89 33.70
C SER A 171 -16.35 11.71 33.90
N GLU A 172 -16.37 13.00 33.56
CA GLU A 172 -15.22 13.88 33.83
C GLU A 172 -14.85 13.89 35.33
N ALA A 173 -15.82 13.66 36.21
CA ALA A 173 -15.57 13.52 37.65
C ALA A 173 -14.77 12.26 38.00
N ASP A 174 -15.01 11.14 37.31
CA ASP A 174 -14.28 9.89 37.53
C ASP A 174 -12.84 9.96 37.00
N LEU A 175 -12.64 10.68 35.90
CA LEU A 175 -11.31 10.97 35.35
C LEU A 175 -10.50 11.88 36.29
N ALA A 176 -11.12 12.95 36.82
CA ALA A 176 -10.47 13.87 37.75
C ALA A 176 -10.06 13.20 39.07
N ALA A 177 -10.92 12.34 39.64
CA ALA A 177 -10.59 11.60 40.85
C ALA A 177 -9.37 10.67 40.66
N ARG A 178 -9.27 10.04 39.47
CA ARG A 178 -8.15 9.16 39.13
C ARG A 178 -6.85 9.92 38.89
N GLU A 179 -6.93 11.15 38.37
CA GLU A 179 -5.77 12.04 38.19
C GLU A 179 -5.25 12.58 39.54
N GLU A 180 -6.15 12.93 40.47
CA GLU A 180 -5.74 13.33 41.83
C GLU A 180 -5.07 12.19 42.60
N GLU A 181 -5.58 10.97 42.47
CA GLU A 181 -4.96 9.79 43.09
C GLU A 181 -3.56 9.53 42.52
N TYR A 182 -3.39 9.69 41.20
CA TYR A 182 -2.10 9.58 40.54
C TYR A 182 -1.11 10.65 41.02
N LEU A 183 -1.52 11.91 41.08
CA LEU A 183 -0.68 13.02 41.59
C LEU A 183 -0.29 12.82 43.05
N ARG A 184 -1.19 12.30 43.88
CA ARG A 184 -0.92 11.97 45.28
C ARG A 184 0.10 10.83 45.41
N SER A 185 0.04 9.83 44.53
CA SER A 185 1.02 8.74 44.51
C SER A 185 2.43 9.22 44.15
N ILE A 186 2.54 10.19 43.23
CA ILE A 186 3.83 10.77 42.83
C ILE A 186 4.42 11.67 43.92
N GLN A 187 3.58 12.40 44.67
CA GLN A 187 4.03 13.26 45.76
C GLN A 187 4.32 12.51 47.08
N GLY A 188 3.85 11.27 47.22
CA GLY A 188 3.98 10.50 48.46
C GLY A 188 5.25 9.65 48.60
N ASP A 189 5.99 9.40 47.53
CA ASP A 189 7.13 8.46 47.53
C ASP A 189 8.50 9.14 47.79
N GLY A 190 8.49 10.32 48.44
CA GLY A 190 9.67 11.19 48.58
C GLY A 190 9.85 11.84 49.95
N SER A 191 9.55 11.14 51.06
CA SER A 191 9.94 11.57 52.41
C SER A 191 10.30 10.41 53.31
#